data_AF-X0VJR6-F1
#
_entry.id   AF-X0VJR6-F1
#
_cell.length_a   1.000
_cell.length_b   1.000
_cell.length_c   1.000
_cell.angle_alpha   90.00
_cell.angle_beta   90.00
_cell.angle_gamma   90.00
#
_symmetry.space_group_name_H-M   'P 1'
#
loop_
_entity.id
_entity.type
_entity.pdbx_description
1 polymer ?
#
loop_
_entity_poly.entity_id
_entity_poly.type
_entity_poly.pdbx_seq_one_letter_code
_entity_poly.pdbx_strand_id
1 'polypeptide(L)'
;QWKREGIKYAVDEKGEPCLKLTMGNVALDYDLWEGLRNPALVGLYPVGLREIWEFFANRRKTAIDESGRQTIFQIPRSYDFACKNYTRALIISVMLPFSLKTIESYTELFLKEKEGSFHIFARMYEDVDLIIDKATMRIAANLVADDRVAVGMDNDTVKAISKEAIPSTRRGTSHGPCKGGNYSQKSIAVLMGLGQFGVSRIVFRDEINNGKVERFSGLLRSIVIFDKKKLVKDGSDGVIYPTETWRQFLFDLFDFTNITPNINKYRFC
;
A
#
# COMPACT_ATOMS: atom_id res chain seq x y z
N GLN A 1 0.96 32.48 -2.84
CA GLN A 1 1.97 32.21 -3.89
C GLN A 1 1.86 30.78 -4.47
N TRP A 2 0.68 30.16 -4.45
CA TRP A 2 0.41 28.87 -5.12
C TRP A 2 -0.60 29.15 -6.23
N LYS A 3 -0.11 29.55 -7.41
CA LYS A 3 -0.97 29.62 -8.59
C LYS A 3 -1.40 28.19 -8.93
N ARG A 4 -2.71 27.97 -9.07
CA ARG A 4 -3.39 26.70 -9.40
C ARG A 4 -2.93 26.03 -10.71
N GLU A 5 -1.99 26.61 -11.45
CA GLU A 5 -1.49 26.10 -12.73
C GLU A 5 -0.42 25.00 -12.61
N GLY A 6 0.01 24.63 -11.39
CA GLY A 6 1.10 23.67 -11.15
C GLY A 6 0.78 22.45 -10.28
N ILE A 7 -0.49 22.18 -9.96
CA ILE A 7 -0.84 21.05 -9.09
C ILE A 7 -0.79 19.74 -9.89
N LYS A 8 0.09 18.83 -9.45
CA LYS A 8 0.42 17.56 -10.12
C LYS A 8 -0.45 16.37 -9.67
N TYR A 9 -1.22 16.55 -8.62
CA TYR A 9 -2.16 15.57 -8.07
C TYR A 9 -3.60 16.03 -8.24
N ALA A 10 -4.55 15.09 -8.16
CA ALA A 10 -5.97 15.40 -8.22
C ALA A 10 -6.41 16.17 -6.97
N VAL A 11 -7.28 17.16 -7.16
CA VAL A 11 -7.92 17.93 -6.10
C VAL A 11 -9.43 17.84 -6.22
N ASP A 12 -10.13 17.94 -5.10
CA ASP A 12 -11.59 17.96 -5.06
C ASP A 12 -12.16 19.36 -5.41
N GLU A 13 -13.48 19.49 -5.34
CA GLU A 13 -14.20 20.75 -5.61
C GLU A 13 -13.80 21.90 -4.66
N LYS A 14 -13.28 21.58 -3.48
CA LYS A 14 -12.79 22.55 -2.48
C LYS A 14 -11.32 22.92 -2.72
N GLY A 15 -10.64 22.22 -3.62
CA GLY A 15 -9.22 22.38 -3.90
C GLY A 15 -8.31 21.61 -2.95
N GLU A 16 -8.87 20.71 -2.14
CA GLU A 16 -8.11 19.82 -1.25
C GLU A 16 -7.59 18.60 -2.02
N PRO A 17 -6.46 17.98 -1.63
CA PRO A 17 -5.97 16.77 -2.28
C PRO A 17 -7.01 15.65 -2.26
N CYS A 18 -7.34 15.11 -3.45
CA CYS A 18 -8.32 14.04 -3.61
C CYS A 18 -7.70 12.68 -3.22
N LEU A 19 -7.47 12.48 -1.92
CA LEU A 19 -6.89 11.25 -1.38
C LEU A 19 -7.90 10.11 -1.47
N LYS A 20 -7.44 8.96 -1.95
CA LYS A 20 -8.22 7.72 -1.92
C LYS A 20 -7.68 6.81 -0.85
N LEU A 21 -8.55 6.39 0.05
CA LEU A 21 -8.18 5.67 1.25
C LEU A 21 -8.98 4.37 1.31
N THR A 22 -8.37 3.36 1.91
CA THR A 22 -9.05 2.16 2.40
C THR A 22 -8.32 1.71 3.64
N MET A 23 -9.02 0.97 4.48
CA MET A 23 -8.43 0.36 5.66
C MET A 23 -8.89 -1.08 5.75
N GLY A 24 -7.99 -1.95 6.16
CA GLY A 24 -8.37 -3.28 6.59
C GLY A 24 -7.55 -3.74 7.76
N ASN A 25 -8.05 -4.72 8.51
CA ASN A 25 -7.37 -5.24 9.67
C ASN A 25 -7.24 -6.75 9.60
N VAL A 26 -6.15 -7.25 10.15
CA VAL A 26 -5.84 -8.67 10.19
C VAL A 26 -5.25 -9.04 11.54
N ALA A 27 -5.37 -10.32 11.90
CA ALA A 27 -4.60 -10.86 13.02
C ALA A 27 -3.10 -10.85 12.67
N LEU A 28 -2.22 -10.89 13.66
CA LEU A 28 -0.77 -10.84 13.42
C LEU A 28 -0.25 -12.13 12.78
N ASP A 29 -0.91 -13.26 12.99
CA ASP A 29 -0.57 -14.54 12.35
C ASP A 29 -1.09 -14.66 10.90
N TYR A 30 -1.79 -13.65 10.40
CA TYR A 30 -2.36 -13.66 9.06
C TYR A 30 -1.27 -13.53 7.97
N ASP A 31 -1.21 -14.49 7.05
CA ASP A 31 -0.32 -14.43 5.90
C ASP A 31 -0.90 -13.49 4.83
N LEU A 32 -0.43 -12.25 4.76
CA LEU A 32 -0.84 -11.27 3.75
C LEU A 32 -0.77 -11.81 2.31
N TRP A 33 0.15 -12.74 2.04
CA TRP A 33 0.46 -13.23 0.70
C TRP A 33 -0.22 -14.55 0.34
N GLU A 34 -0.95 -15.16 1.27
CA GLU A 34 -1.64 -16.42 1.05
C GLU A 34 -2.56 -16.37 -0.18
N GLY A 35 -2.44 -17.38 -1.05
CA GLY A 35 -3.20 -17.46 -2.28
C GLY A 35 -2.81 -16.43 -3.35
N LEU A 36 -2.22 -15.27 -3.02
CA LEU A 36 -1.88 -14.16 -3.94
C LEU A 36 -0.72 -14.49 -4.89
N ARG A 37 -0.57 -15.77 -5.23
CA ARG A 37 0.29 -16.30 -6.30
C ARG A 37 -0.11 -15.65 -7.62
N ASN A 38 0.52 -14.51 -7.87
CA ASN A 38 0.73 -13.94 -9.18
C ASN A 38 -0.53 -13.70 -10.03
N PRO A 39 -1.37 -12.70 -9.72
CA PRO A 39 -2.16 -12.05 -10.76
C PRO A 39 -1.46 -10.81 -11.35
N ALA A 40 -0.28 -10.41 -10.87
CA ALA A 40 0.35 -9.14 -11.28
C ALA A 40 1.86 -8.99 -11.11
N LEU A 41 2.64 -10.08 -10.94
CA LEU A 41 4.05 -10.01 -10.56
C LEU A 41 4.18 -9.37 -9.16
N VAL A 42 3.94 -10.18 -8.12
CA VAL A 42 4.34 -9.83 -6.74
C VAL A 42 5.79 -9.38 -6.80
N GLY A 43 6.03 -8.16 -6.34
CA GLY A 43 7.28 -7.45 -6.57
C GLY A 43 8.51 -8.20 -6.08
N LEU A 44 9.69 -7.64 -6.37
CA LEU A 44 10.98 -8.18 -5.89
C LEU A 44 11.07 -8.31 -4.35
N TYR A 45 10.13 -7.72 -3.63
CA TYR A 45 10.20 -7.33 -2.22
C TYR A 45 8.85 -7.57 -1.51
N PRO A 46 8.35 -8.82 -1.39
CA PRO A 46 7.20 -9.09 -0.54
C PRO A 46 7.56 -8.83 0.92
N VAL A 47 6.67 -8.16 1.65
CA VAL A 47 6.87 -7.75 3.05
C VAL A 47 5.66 -8.18 3.87
N GLY A 48 5.81 -9.17 4.74
CA GLY A 48 4.77 -9.60 5.67
C GLY A 48 4.76 -8.76 6.95
N LEU A 49 3.75 -9.00 7.80
CA LEU A 49 3.62 -8.31 9.09
C LEU A 49 4.84 -8.54 10.00
N ARG A 50 5.46 -9.73 9.91
CA ARG A 50 6.68 -10.07 10.64
C ARG A 50 7.84 -9.18 10.24
N GLU A 51 8.13 -9.05 8.95
CA GLU A 51 9.23 -8.23 8.46
C GLU A 51 9.04 -6.74 8.82
N ILE A 52 7.80 -6.24 8.75
CA ILE A 52 7.46 -4.86 9.15
C ILE A 52 7.76 -4.65 10.63
N TRP A 53 7.32 -5.58 11.47
CA TRP A 53 7.56 -5.52 12.91
C TRP A 53 9.05 -5.61 13.26
N GLU A 54 9.75 -6.58 12.71
CA GLU A 54 11.17 -6.78 12.98
C GLU A 54 12.00 -5.59 12.53
N PHE A 55 11.67 -4.97 11.40
CA PHE A 55 12.31 -3.71 10.97
C PHE A 55 12.07 -2.58 11.97
N PHE A 56 10.82 -2.38 12.41
CA PHE A 56 10.50 -1.38 13.43
C PHE A 56 11.29 -1.64 14.72
N ALA A 57 11.26 -2.88 15.23
CA ALA A 57 11.91 -3.26 16.48
C ALA A 57 13.43 -3.09 16.42
N ASN A 58 14.05 -3.40 15.27
CA ASN A 58 15.49 -3.23 15.05
C ASN A 58 15.93 -1.77 15.00
N ARG A 59 15.06 -0.85 14.58
CA ARG A 59 15.35 0.60 14.60
C ARG A 59 15.03 1.26 15.93
N ARG A 60 14.19 0.63 16.77
CA ARG A 60 13.79 1.12 18.10
C ARG A 60 14.37 0.27 19.22
N LYS A 61 15.65 -0.05 19.10
CA LYS A 61 16.40 -0.76 20.12
C LYS A 61 16.37 0.00 21.45
N THR A 62 15.77 -0.62 22.47
CA THR A 62 15.82 -0.13 23.84
C THR A 62 17.14 -0.58 24.48
N ALA A 63 17.89 0.34 25.04
CA ALA A 63 19.14 0.06 25.76
C ALA A 63 18.86 -0.43 27.19
N ILE A 64 17.83 -1.25 27.38
CA ILE A 64 17.36 -1.76 28.68
C ILE A 64 16.97 -3.23 28.48
N ASP A 65 17.54 -4.12 29.28
CA ASP A 65 17.26 -5.56 29.24
C ASP A 65 15.96 -5.92 29.99
N GLU A 66 15.61 -7.22 29.98
CA GLU A 66 14.41 -7.78 30.60
C GLU A 66 14.35 -7.57 32.13
N SER A 67 15.49 -7.28 32.77
CA SER A 67 15.60 -6.99 34.21
C SER A 67 15.59 -5.49 34.52
N GLY A 68 15.44 -4.63 33.51
CA GLY A 68 15.46 -3.17 33.68
C GLY A 68 16.86 -2.56 33.71
N ARG A 69 17.92 -3.35 33.44
CA ARG A 69 19.30 -2.86 33.46
C ARG A 69 19.69 -2.29 32.11
N GLN A 70 20.43 -1.17 32.13
CA GLN A 70 20.99 -0.61 30.91
C GLN A 70 22.03 -1.54 30.29
N THR A 71 21.90 -1.83 29.00
CA THR A 71 22.78 -2.77 28.30
C THR A 71 23.15 -2.26 26.91
N ILE A 72 24.38 -2.58 26.50
CA ILE A 72 24.86 -2.40 25.12
C ILE A 72 24.32 -3.50 24.20
N PHE A 73 23.91 -4.64 24.77
CA PHE A 73 23.30 -5.75 24.04
C PHE A 73 21.82 -5.45 23.84
N GLN A 74 21.54 -4.68 22.80
CA GLN A 74 20.20 -4.29 22.41
C GLN A 74 19.46 -5.47 21.76
N ILE A 75 18.52 -6.07 22.47
CA ILE A 75 17.67 -7.13 21.93
C ILE A 75 16.37 -6.49 21.41
N PRO A 76 16.12 -6.49 20.09
CA PRO A 76 14.88 -5.99 19.54
C PRO A 76 13.70 -6.87 20.01
N ARG A 77 12.54 -6.25 20.26
CA ARG A 77 11.32 -6.99 20.59
C ARG A 77 10.96 -7.93 19.43
N SER A 78 10.87 -9.23 19.72
CA SER A 78 10.59 -10.26 18.71
C SER A 78 9.17 -10.12 18.12
N TYR A 79 8.91 -10.82 17.01
CA TYR A 79 7.56 -10.90 16.47
C TYR A 79 6.59 -11.61 17.43
N ASP A 80 7.06 -12.63 18.15
CA ASP A 80 6.25 -13.30 19.18
C ASP A 80 5.83 -12.34 20.29
N PHE A 81 6.67 -11.36 20.64
CA PHE A 81 6.27 -10.28 21.54
C PHE A 81 5.09 -9.50 20.93
N ALA A 82 5.15 -9.16 19.65
CA ALA A 82 4.07 -8.45 18.98
C ALA A 82 2.76 -9.24 19.03
N CYS A 83 2.79 -10.52 18.65
CA CYS A 83 1.63 -11.42 18.68
C CYS A 83 1.00 -11.55 20.07
N LYS A 84 1.79 -11.45 21.14
CA LYS A 84 1.31 -11.50 22.52
C LYS A 84 0.76 -10.17 23.02
N ASN A 85 1.26 -9.04 22.52
CA ASN A 85 0.98 -7.71 23.07
C ASN A 85 0.01 -6.88 22.22
N TYR A 86 -0.21 -7.25 20.96
CA TYR A 86 -1.14 -6.59 20.05
C TYR A 86 -2.15 -7.59 19.53
N THR A 87 -3.36 -7.11 19.28
CA THR A 87 -4.49 -7.95 18.86
C THR A 87 -4.65 -7.93 17.34
N ARG A 88 -4.28 -6.83 16.69
CA ARG A 88 -4.44 -6.68 15.24
C ARG A 88 -3.35 -5.83 14.61
N ALA A 89 -3.17 -6.03 13.31
CA ALA A 89 -2.55 -5.07 12.41
C ALA A 89 -3.64 -4.37 11.60
N LEU A 90 -3.79 -3.06 11.77
CA LEU A 90 -4.60 -2.20 10.90
C LEU A 90 -3.70 -1.67 9.78
N ILE A 91 -4.08 -1.95 8.55
CA ILE A 91 -3.37 -1.56 7.35
C ILE A 91 -4.19 -0.48 6.65
N ILE A 92 -3.64 0.70 6.57
CA ILE A 92 -4.24 1.84 5.89
C ILE A 92 -3.51 1.99 4.57
N SER A 93 -4.19 1.78 3.46
CA SER A 93 -3.64 2.06 2.14
C SER A 93 -4.15 3.41 1.67
N VAL A 94 -3.26 4.19 1.05
CA VAL A 94 -3.56 5.52 0.54
C VAL A 94 -3.03 5.68 -0.88
N MET A 95 -3.86 6.25 -1.75
CA MET A 95 -3.50 6.69 -3.08
C MET A 95 -3.59 8.22 -3.14
N LEU A 96 -2.56 8.85 -3.69
CA LEU A 96 -2.61 10.23 -4.16
C LEU A 96 -2.71 10.20 -5.69
N PRO A 97 -3.90 10.40 -6.27
CA PRO A 97 -4.09 10.37 -7.71
C PRO A 97 -3.34 11.53 -8.39
N PHE A 98 -2.86 11.29 -9.60
CA PHE A 98 -2.34 12.35 -10.47
C PHE A 98 -3.47 13.27 -10.92
N SER A 99 -3.11 14.51 -11.26
CA SER A 99 -4.05 15.47 -11.84
C SER A 99 -4.58 14.96 -13.18
N LEU A 100 -5.91 14.89 -13.34
CA LEU A 100 -6.55 14.46 -14.59
C LEU A 100 -6.08 15.31 -15.77
N LYS A 101 -5.99 16.62 -15.58
CA LYS A 101 -5.48 17.56 -16.58
C LYS A 101 -4.07 17.21 -17.05
N THR A 102 -3.20 16.77 -16.14
CA THR A 102 -1.83 16.36 -16.49
C THR A 102 -1.81 15.04 -17.26
N ILE A 103 -2.69 14.09 -16.90
CA ILE A 103 -2.86 12.83 -17.65
C ILE A 103 -3.42 13.09 -19.05
N GLU A 104 -4.44 13.95 -19.19
CA GLU A 104 -5.02 14.32 -20.48
C GLU A 104 -3.98 15.01 -21.38
N SER A 105 -3.22 15.96 -20.82
CA SER A 105 -2.13 16.63 -21.54
C SER A 105 -1.08 15.65 -22.04
N TYR A 106 -0.73 14.62 -21.25
CA TYR A 106 0.18 13.55 -21.67
C TYR A 106 -0.42 12.69 -22.79
N THR A 107 -1.69 12.33 -22.66
CA THR A 107 -2.42 11.51 -23.65
C THR A 107 -2.47 12.24 -25.00
N GLU A 108 -2.77 13.54 -24.99
CA GLU A 108 -2.75 14.37 -26.19
C GLU A 108 -1.36 14.46 -26.84
N LEU A 109 -0.30 14.63 -26.04
CA LEU A 109 1.07 14.66 -26.54
C LEU A 109 1.45 13.35 -27.23
N PHE A 110 1.08 12.22 -26.63
CA PHE A 110 1.33 10.89 -27.20
C PHE A 110 0.54 10.66 -28.49
N LEU A 111 -0.75 11.00 -28.51
CA LEU A 111 -1.61 10.80 -29.69
C LEU A 111 -1.25 11.70 -30.87
N LYS A 112 -0.63 12.87 -30.63
CA LYS A 112 -0.24 13.81 -31.69
C LYS A 112 1.13 13.48 -32.33
N GLU A 113 1.71 12.31 -32.05
CA GLU A 113 3.02 11.82 -32.55
C GLU A 113 4.18 12.83 -32.44
N LYS A 114 4.06 13.85 -31.59
CA LYS A 114 5.16 14.78 -31.33
C LYS A 114 6.10 14.12 -30.33
N GLU A 115 7.41 14.22 -30.57
CA GLU A 115 8.46 13.98 -29.58
C GLU A 115 8.28 14.94 -28.40
N GLY A 116 7.31 14.64 -27.54
CA GLY A 116 7.03 15.37 -26.32
C GLY A 116 8.10 15.04 -25.29
N SER A 117 8.54 16.06 -24.56
CA SER A 117 9.49 15.87 -23.47
C SER A 117 8.86 15.08 -22.32
N PHE A 118 9.22 13.79 -22.20
CA PHE A 118 8.82 12.90 -21.09
C PHE A 118 9.23 13.44 -19.70
N HIS A 119 10.10 14.45 -19.65
CA HIS A 119 10.56 15.08 -18.41
C HIS A 119 9.42 15.69 -17.58
N ILE A 120 8.36 16.21 -18.20
CA ILE A 120 7.23 16.79 -17.45
C ILE A 120 6.51 15.71 -16.65
N PHE A 121 6.29 14.54 -17.25
CA PHE A 121 5.64 13.41 -16.58
C PHE A 121 6.53 12.76 -15.53
N ALA A 122 7.83 12.58 -15.83
CA ALA A 122 8.79 12.09 -14.84
C ALA A 122 8.83 13.00 -13.60
N ARG A 123 8.89 14.32 -13.81
CA ARG A 123 8.86 15.31 -12.73
C ARG A 123 7.50 15.38 -12.03
N MET A 124 6.39 15.09 -12.73
CA MET A 124 5.08 14.95 -12.09
C MET A 124 5.10 13.79 -11.10
N TYR A 125 5.57 12.64 -11.57
CA TYR A 125 5.69 11.42 -10.78
C TYR A 125 6.57 11.64 -9.55
N GLU A 126 7.79 12.15 -9.72
CA GLU A 126 8.75 12.40 -8.62
C GLU A 126 8.20 13.34 -7.55
N ASP A 127 7.53 14.43 -7.95
CA ASP A 127 6.97 15.39 -6.99
C ASP A 127 5.82 14.76 -6.18
N VAL A 128 4.92 14.03 -6.84
CA VAL A 128 3.81 13.34 -6.15
C VAL A 128 4.35 12.23 -5.24
N ASP A 129 5.40 11.53 -5.67
CA ASP A 129 6.08 10.47 -4.90
C ASP A 129 6.64 11.03 -3.59
N LEU A 130 7.37 12.15 -3.70
CA LEU A 130 7.93 12.84 -2.54
C LEU A 130 6.85 13.37 -1.59
N ILE A 131 5.73 13.88 -2.11
CA ILE A 131 4.62 14.39 -1.29
C ILE A 131 4.00 13.25 -0.48
N ILE A 132 3.64 12.14 -1.14
CA ILE A 132 2.97 11.03 -0.46
C ILE A 132 3.92 10.30 0.50
N ASP A 133 5.22 10.19 0.19
CA ASP A 133 6.23 9.68 1.11
C ASP A 133 6.28 10.48 2.41
N LYS A 134 6.48 11.80 2.29
CA LYS A 134 6.56 12.70 3.45
C LYS A 134 5.27 12.69 4.28
N ALA A 135 4.12 12.72 3.62
CA ALA A 135 2.83 12.68 4.30
C ALA A 135 2.65 11.36 5.07
N THR A 136 2.94 10.22 4.43
CA THR A 136 2.83 8.89 5.03
C THR A 136 3.70 8.78 6.27
N MET A 137 4.98 9.18 6.17
CA MET A 137 5.91 9.10 7.30
C MET A 137 5.53 10.03 8.46
N ARG A 138 5.09 11.26 8.15
CA ARG A 138 4.65 12.21 9.18
C ARG A 138 3.41 11.72 9.92
N ILE A 139 2.43 11.19 9.19
CA ILE A 139 1.21 10.64 9.79
C ILE A 139 1.55 9.41 10.64
N ALA A 140 2.37 8.48 10.12
CA ALA A 140 2.80 7.31 10.88
C ALA A 140 3.49 7.70 12.20
N ALA A 141 4.38 8.70 12.18
CA ALA A 141 5.02 9.20 13.39
C ALA A 141 4.02 9.75 14.42
N ASN A 142 3.02 10.51 13.96
CA ASN A 142 1.96 11.07 14.81
C ASN A 142 1.01 10.00 15.39
N LEU A 143 0.92 8.84 14.73
CA LEU A 143 0.07 7.74 15.16
C LEU A 143 0.73 6.84 16.21
N VAL A 144 2.04 6.93 16.44
CA VAL A 144 2.71 6.17 17.50
C VAL A 144 2.19 6.63 18.87
N ALA A 145 1.79 5.68 19.72
CA ALA A 145 1.41 5.93 21.11
C ALA A 145 1.80 4.74 22.01
N ASP A 146 1.55 4.82 23.32
CA ASP A 146 1.96 3.78 24.27
C ASP A 146 1.29 2.41 24.01
N ASP A 147 0.09 2.42 23.44
CA ASP A 147 -0.72 1.23 23.16
C ASP A 147 -0.70 0.79 21.69
N ARG A 148 0.04 1.50 20.82
CA ARG A 148 0.11 1.20 19.39
C ARG A 148 1.41 1.62 18.73
N VAL A 149 1.87 0.78 17.82
CA VAL A 149 3.02 1.05 16.95
C VAL A 149 2.51 1.33 15.55
N ALA A 150 3.00 2.40 14.93
CA ALA A 150 2.70 2.74 13.55
C ALA A 150 3.98 2.78 12.71
N VAL A 151 3.95 2.13 11.55
CA VAL A 151 5.04 2.05 10.59
C VAL A 151 4.57 2.61 9.25
N GLY A 152 5.19 3.69 8.80
CA GLY A 152 4.96 4.24 7.46
C GLY A 152 5.70 3.41 6.42
N MET A 153 4.98 2.94 5.41
CA MET A 153 5.51 2.12 4.32
C MET A 153 5.79 2.98 3.10
N ASP A 154 6.72 3.93 3.25
CA ASP A 154 7.28 4.73 2.17
C ASP A 154 8.23 3.89 1.27
N ASN A 155 8.68 4.45 0.15
CA ASN A 155 9.52 3.70 -0.79
C ASN A 155 10.83 3.20 -0.16
N ASP A 156 11.47 4.06 0.64
CA ASP A 156 12.76 3.75 1.28
C ASP A 156 12.61 2.73 2.40
N THR A 157 11.55 2.82 3.20
CA THR A 157 11.21 1.88 4.27
C THR A 157 10.92 0.51 3.68
N VAL A 158 10.10 0.43 2.64
CA VAL A 158 9.84 -0.86 1.96
C VAL A 158 11.12 -1.45 1.40
N LYS A 159 11.96 -0.65 0.74
CA LYS A 159 13.25 -1.10 0.21
C LYS A 159 14.18 -1.58 1.32
N ALA A 160 14.25 -0.88 2.45
CA ALA A 160 15.08 -1.24 3.58
C ALA A 160 14.60 -2.53 4.26
N ILE A 161 13.31 -2.62 4.61
CA ILE A 161 12.69 -3.84 5.17
C ILE A 161 13.01 -5.04 4.27
N SER A 162 12.85 -4.87 2.97
CA SER A 162 13.01 -5.99 2.02
C SER A 162 14.46 -6.38 1.78
N LYS A 163 15.40 -5.47 2.03
CA LYS A 163 16.85 -5.76 2.02
C LYS A 163 17.29 -6.45 3.30
N GLU A 164 16.72 -6.05 4.44
CA GLU A 164 17.09 -6.52 5.78
C GLU A 164 16.37 -7.83 6.18
N ALA A 165 15.18 -8.08 5.65
CA ALA A 165 14.43 -9.31 5.86
C ALA A 165 15.17 -10.52 5.26
N ILE A 166 15.78 -11.35 6.11
CA ILE A 166 16.31 -12.66 5.75
C ILE A 166 15.09 -13.59 5.58
N PRO A 167 14.74 -14.03 4.37
CA PRO A 167 13.34 -14.30 4.06
C PRO A 167 12.93 -15.74 4.37
N SER A 168 12.12 -15.90 5.42
CA SER A 168 11.20 -17.03 5.51
C SER A 168 10.12 -16.97 4.41
N THR A 169 9.83 -15.77 3.90
CA THR A 169 8.97 -15.49 2.73
C THR A 169 9.55 -15.91 1.37
N ARG A 170 10.81 -16.37 1.30
CA ARG A 170 11.39 -17.04 0.11
C ARG A 170 11.21 -18.56 0.15
N ARG A 171 10.67 -19.15 1.22
CA ARG A 171 10.40 -20.59 1.30
C ARG A 171 9.07 -20.93 0.64
N GLY A 172 9.08 -20.92 -0.68
CA GLY A 172 8.06 -21.50 -1.54
C GLY A 172 8.63 -21.59 -2.95
N THR A 173 8.18 -22.56 -3.74
CA THR A 173 8.43 -22.68 -5.18
C THR A 173 7.74 -21.55 -5.97
N SER A 174 7.97 -20.30 -5.58
CA SER A 174 7.14 -19.14 -5.90
C SER A 174 7.95 -18.04 -6.57
N HIS A 175 8.72 -18.35 -7.61
CA HIS A 175 9.37 -17.30 -8.42
C HIS A 175 9.29 -17.64 -9.91
N GLY A 176 8.32 -17.04 -10.60
CA GLY A 176 8.37 -16.83 -12.05
C GLY A 176 9.26 -15.62 -12.40
N PRO A 177 9.54 -15.37 -13.69
CA PRO A 177 10.51 -14.37 -14.14
C PRO A 177 10.15 -12.94 -13.69
N CYS A 178 11.05 -12.34 -12.89
CA CYS A 178 10.99 -10.96 -12.42
C CYS A 178 11.37 -9.97 -13.55
N LYS A 179 10.43 -9.12 -13.98
CA LYS A 179 10.76 -7.91 -14.74
C LYS A 179 10.84 -6.74 -13.75
N GLY A 180 11.99 -6.06 -13.72
CA GLY A 180 12.33 -5.02 -12.74
C GLY A 180 11.21 -4.00 -12.50
N GLY A 181 10.81 -3.92 -11.23
CA GLY A 181 9.87 -2.95 -10.68
C GLY A 181 8.62 -3.59 -10.11
N ASN A 182 8.49 -3.63 -8.77
CA ASN A 182 7.31 -3.18 -8.02
C ASN A 182 7.42 -3.47 -6.51
N TYR A 183 6.68 -2.67 -5.74
CA TYR A 183 6.81 -2.44 -4.31
C TYR A 183 5.60 -3.00 -3.55
N SER A 184 5.79 -3.53 -2.34
CA SER A 184 4.75 -4.22 -1.55
C SER A 184 3.50 -3.38 -1.29
N GLN A 185 3.57 -2.04 -1.31
CA GLN A 185 2.41 -1.18 -1.10
C GLN A 185 1.31 -1.39 -2.16
N LYS A 186 1.68 -1.76 -3.40
CA LYS A 186 0.70 -2.02 -4.47
C LYS A 186 -0.16 -3.25 -4.14
N SER A 187 0.49 -4.34 -3.74
CA SER A 187 -0.22 -5.57 -3.42
C SER A 187 -1.03 -5.43 -2.13
N ILE A 188 -0.51 -4.70 -1.14
CA ILE A 188 -1.27 -4.35 0.07
C ILE A 188 -2.50 -3.51 -0.30
N ALA A 189 -2.34 -2.50 -1.15
CA ALA A 189 -3.46 -1.68 -1.61
C ALA A 189 -4.54 -2.51 -2.33
N VAL A 190 -4.14 -3.48 -3.16
CA VAL A 190 -5.09 -4.40 -3.82
C VAL A 190 -5.76 -5.33 -2.81
N LEU A 191 -5.01 -5.91 -1.88
CA LEU A 191 -5.57 -6.75 -0.81
C LEU A 191 -6.62 -5.99 0.01
N MET A 192 -6.38 -4.70 0.27
CA MET A 192 -7.31 -3.82 0.98
C MET A 192 -8.41 -3.22 0.06
N GLY A 193 -8.51 -3.64 -1.20
CA GLY A 193 -9.52 -3.13 -2.14
C GLY A 193 -9.34 -1.67 -2.57
N LEU A 194 -8.20 -1.04 -2.26
CA LEU A 194 -7.92 0.36 -2.64
C LEU A 194 -7.76 0.52 -4.14
N GLY A 195 -7.07 -0.43 -4.76
CA GLY A 195 -6.65 -0.34 -6.14
C GLY A 195 -6.72 -1.70 -6.77
N GLN A 196 -6.59 -1.72 -8.08
CA GLN A 196 -6.59 -2.92 -8.88
C GLN A 196 -5.20 -3.14 -9.46
N PHE A 197 -4.80 -4.39 -9.65
CA PHE A 197 -3.57 -4.66 -10.39
C PHE A 197 -3.75 -4.18 -11.84
N GLY A 198 -3.11 -3.08 -12.20
CA GLY A 198 -3.25 -2.51 -13.53
C GLY A 198 -2.36 -3.19 -14.57
N VAL A 199 -2.66 -2.93 -15.83
CA VAL A 199 -1.86 -3.36 -16.97
C VAL A 199 -0.54 -2.60 -16.95
N SER A 200 0.57 -3.26 -16.64
CA SER A 200 1.93 -2.69 -16.63
C SER A 200 2.14 -1.49 -15.68
N ARG A 201 2.65 -1.76 -14.47
CA ARG A 201 3.26 -0.80 -13.51
C ARG A 201 2.37 0.30 -12.90
N ILE A 202 1.20 0.60 -13.46
CA ILE A 202 0.29 1.65 -13.01
C ILE A 202 -0.88 1.00 -12.26
N VAL A 203 -1.25 1.52 -11.08
CA VAL A 203 -2.43 1.05 -10.33
C VAL A 203 -3.57 2.02 -10.55
N PHE A 204 -4.76 1.48 -10.80
CA PHE A 204 -5.98 2.25 -11.00
C PHE A 204 -6.95 1.99 -9.85
N ARG A 205 -7.78 2.99 -9.57
CA ARG A 205 -8.96 2.90 -8.71
C ARG A 205 -10.09 3.57 -9.45
N ASP A 206 -11.11 2.81 -9.79
CA ASP A 206 -12.32 3.33 -10.41
C ASP A 206 -13.36 3.58 -9.29
N GLU A 207 -14.09 4.69 -9.38
CA GLU A 207 -15.19 5.04 -8.47
C GLU A 207 -16.42 5.49 -9.24
N ILE A 208 -17.60 5.21 -8.70
CA ILE A 208 -18.86 5.65 -9.30
C ILE A 208 -19.29 6.95 -8.63
N ASN A 209 -19.23 8.05 -9.39
CA ASN A 209 -19.69 9.37 -8.98
C ASN A 209 -20.86 9.81 -9.88
N ASN A 210 -22.05 10.01 -9.31
CA ASN A 210 -23.28 10.41 -10.04
C ASN A 210 -23.60 9.53 -11.27
N GLY A 211 -23.40 8.21 -11.14
CA GLY A 211 -23.65 7.25 -12.23
C GLY A 211 -22.59 7.24 -13.33
N LYS A 212 -21.50 8.00 -13.19
CA LYS A 212 -20.33 7.97 -14.06
C LYS A 212 -19.16 7.31 -13.37
N VAL A 213 -18.42 6.51 -14.14
CA VAL A 213 -17.15 5.93 -13.72
C VAL A 213 -16.06 6.99 -13.80
N GLU A 214 -15.42 7.27 -12.68
CA GLU A 214 -14.24 8.12 -12.59
C GLU A 214 -13.02 7.27 -12.25
N ARG A 215 -12.03 7.28 -13.15
CA ARG A 215 -10.79 6.52 -13.00
C ARG A 215 -9.68 7.36 -12.38
N PHE A 216 -9.23 6.93 -11.22
CA PHE A 216 -8.06 7.46 -10.54
C PHE A 216 -6.83 6.60 -10.83
N SER A 217 -5.70 7.26 -11.06
CA SER A 217 -4.39 6.63 -11.19
C SER A 217 -3.39 7.44 -10.40
N GLY A 218 -2.55 6.79 -9.61
CA GLY A 218 -1.69 7.51 -8.69
C GLY A 218 -0.68 6.65 -7.96
N LEU A 219 0.04 7.30 -7.06
CA LEU A 219 1.04 6.66 -6.23
C LEU A 219 0.41 6.15 -4.95
N LEU A 220 0.88 4.99 -4.51
CA LEU A 220 0.35 4.26 -3.37
C LEU A 220 1.35 4.24 -2.24
N ARG A 221 0.84 4.42 -1.02
CA ARG A 221 1.55 4.19 0.23
C ARG A 221 0.68 3.44 1.20
N SER A 222 1.29 2.97 2.28
CA SER A 222 0.55 2.34 3.35
C SER A 222 1.09 2.73 4.71
N ILE A 223 0.24 2.66 5.73
CA ILE A 223 0.62 2.75 7.13
C ILE A 223 0.13 1.47 7.78
N VAL A 224 1.02 0.77 8.49
CA VAL A 224 0.68 -0.43 9.25
C VAL A 224 0.74 -0.10 10.73
N ILE A 225 -0.36 -0.35 11.42
CA ILE A 225 -0.53 -0.05 12.84
C ILE A 225 -0.76 -1.36 13.58
N PHE A 226 0.12 -1.68 14.52
CA PHE A 226 -0.08 -2.76 15.49
C PHE A 226 -0.71 -2.16 16.74
N ASP A 227 -1.95 -2.54 17.06
CA ASP A 227 -2.68 -2.01 18.21
C ASP A 227 -3.40 -3.12 19.01
N LYS A 228 -3.89 -2.75 20.20
CA LYS A 228 -4.62 -3.65 21.11
C LYS A 228 -6.14 -3.68 20.86
N LYS A 229 -6.62 -3.01 19.80
CA LYS A 229 -8.05 -2.95 19.52
C LYS A 229 -8.51 -4.29 18.95
N LYS A 230 -9.79 -4.59 19.14
CA LYS A 230 -10.40 -5.81 18.59
C LYS A 230 -10.38 -5.77 17.05
N LEU A 231 -10.25 -6.95 16.45
CA LEU A 231 -10.44 -7.11 15.02
C LEU A 231 -11.85 -6.67 14.64
N VAL A 232 -11.95 -5.78 13.66
CA VAL A 232 -13.21 -5.51 12.98
C VAL A 232 -13.40 -6.63 11.96
N LYS A 233 -14.58 -7.26 11.97
CA LYS A 233 -14.90 -8.41 11.09
C LYS A 233 -16.20 -8.23 10.32
N ASP A 234 -17.03 -7.30 10.76
CA ASP A 234 -18.35 -6.98 10.25
C ASP A 234 -18.35 -5.83 9.23
N GLY A 235 -17.19 -5.21 8.98
CA GLY A 235 -17.08 -4.06 8.09
C GLY A 235 -17.39 -2.72 8.76
N SER A 236 -17.55 -2.67 10.09
CA SER A 236 -17.81 -1.41 10.79
C SER A 236 -16.73 -0.37 10.49
N ASP A 237 -17.12 0.90 10.45
CA ASP A 237 -16.23 2.03 10.10
C ASP A 237 -15.53 1.90 8.74
N GLY A 238 -16.06 1.07 7.84
CA GLY A 238 -15.46 0.82 6.52
C GLY A 238 -14.16 0.02 6.56
N VAL A 239 -13.89 -0.70 7.67
CA VAL A 239 -12.68 -1.52 7.81
C VAL A 239 -12.89 -2.89 7.20
N ILE A 240 -12.08 -3.22 6.20
CA ILE A 240 -12.12 -4.51 5.51
C ILE A 240 -11.46 -5.59 6.35
N TYR A 241 -12.16 -6.71 6.53
CA TYR A 241 -11.56 -7.93 7.03
C TYR A 241 -11.34 -8.88 5.84
N PRO A 242 -10.09 -9.10 5.40
CA PRO A 242 -9.81 -9.92 4.24
C PRO A 242 -10.02 -11.39 4.60
N THR A 243 -11.24 -11.88 4.37
CA THR A 243 -11.59 -13.29 4.53
C THR A 243 -11.09 -14.11 3.35
N GLU A 244 -11.18 -15.44 3.45
CA GLU A 244 -10.91 -16.31 2.30
C GLU A 244 -11.83 -16.01 1.12
N THR A 245 -13.11 -15.72 1.39
CA THR A 245 -14.07 -15.27 0.36
C THR A 245 -13.64 -13.98 -0.31
N TRP A 246 -13.06 -13.03 0.45
CA TRP A 246 -12.51 -11.80 -0.12
C TRP A 246 -11.31 -12.08 -1.02
N ARG A 247 -10.39 -12.98 -0.61
CA ARG A 247 -9.27 -13.39 -1.45
C ARG A 247 -9.75 -14.06 -2.74
N GLN A 248 -10.73 -14.96 -2.64
CA GLN A 248 -11.33 -15.62 -3.80
C GLN A 248 -11.97 -14.61 -4.74
N PHE A 249 -12.72 -13.64 -4.20
CA PHE A 249 -13.25 -12.53 -5.00
C PHE A 249 -12.15 -11.75 -5.73
N LEU A 250 -11.02 -11.47 -5.07
CA LEU A 250 -9.87 -10.84 -5.72
C LEU A 250 -9.29 -11.76 -6.82
N PHE A 251 -9.13 -13.07 -6.61
CA PHE A 251 -8.67 -13.99 -7.68
C PHE A 251 -9.61 -14.00 -8.86
N ASP A 252 -10.91 -14.12 -8.58
CA ASP A 252 -11.95 -14.10 -9.59
C ASP A 252 -11.90 -12.78 -10.37
N LEU A 253 -11.66 -11.64 -9.72
CA LEU A 253 -11.48 -10.36 -10.40
C LEU A 253 -10.36 -10.38 -11.44
N PHE A 254 -9.30 -11.17 -11.24
CA PHE A 254 -8.15 -11.25 -12.15
C PHE A 254 -8.22 -12.37 -13.18
N ASP A 255 -9.11 -13.35 -13.00
CA ASP A 255 -9.32 -14.38 -14.00
C ASP A 255 -10.15 -13.84 -15.17
N PHE A 256 -9.52 -13.21 -16.15
CA PHE A 256 -10.23 -12.68 -17.34
C PHE A 256 -11.01 -13.73 -18.14
N THR A 257 -10.84 -15.04 -17.87
CA THR A 257 -11.68 -16.09 -18.44
C THR A 257 -13.01 -16.26 -17.68
N ASN A 258 -13.06 -15.86 -16.40
CA ASN A 258 -14.27 -15.81 -15.59
C ASN A 258 -15.15 -14.64 -16.04
N ILE A 259 -16.17 -14.92 -16.86
CA ILE A 259 -17.09 -13.92 -17.40
C ILE A 259 -18.33 -13.66 -16.52
N THR A 260 -18.30 -14.06 -15.26
CA THR A 260 -19.44 -13.91 -14.35
C THR A 260 -19.84 -12.43 -14.24
N PRO A 261 -21.12 -12.05 -14.48
CA PRO A 261 -21.56 -10.66 -14.50
C PRO A 261 -21.24 -9.89 -13.20
N ASN A 262 -21.33 -10.58 -12.06
CA ASN A 262 -21.04 -10.02 -10.74
C ASN A 262 -19.56 -9.73 -10.48
N ILE A 263 -18.64 -10.29 -11.26
CA ILE A 263 -17.20 -10.06 -11.14
C ILE A 263 -16.76 -9.08 -12.22
N ASN A 264 -17.29 -9.22 -13.44
CA ASN A 264 -17.03 -8.29 -14.54
C ASN A 264 -17.46 -6.85 -14.22
N LYS A 265 -18.51 -6.65 -13.42
CA LYS A 265 -18.92 -5.32 -12.89
C LYS A 265 -17.90 -4.66 -11.95
N TYR A 266 -16.81 -5.32 -11.61
CA TYR A 266 -15.74 -4.73 -10.82
C TYR A 266 -14.44 -4.59 -11.63
N ARG A 267 -14.38 -5.13 -12.87
CA ARG A 267 -13.17 -5.05 -13.73
C ARG A 267 -13.09 -3.79 -14.59
N PHE A 268 -14.23 -3.14 -14.83
CA PHE A 268 -14.36 -2.00 -15.74
C PHE A 268 -15.30 -0.92 -15.18
N CYS A 269 -15.39 -0.78 -13.87
CA CYS A 269 -16.42 0.04 -13.22
C CYS A 269 -15.84 1.02 -12.25
#